data_AF-A0A2J9PME5-F1
#
_entry.id   AF-A0A2J9PME5-F1
#
_cell.length_a   1.000
_cell.length_b   1.000
_cell.length_c   1.000
_cell.angle_alpha   90.00
_cell.angle_beta   90.00
_cell.angle_gamma   90.00
#
_symmetry.space_group_name_H-M   'P 1'
#
loop_
_entity.id
_entity.type
_entity.pdbx_description
1 polymer ?
#
loop_
_entity_poly.entity_id
_entity_poly.type
_entity_poly.pdbx_seq_one_letter_code
_entity_poly.pdbx_strand_id
1 'polypeptide(L)'
;MSEKTKDSGLKASVQKLGSYLSSMVMPNIGSFIAWGIITALFIPDGWMPNEALANLVGPMRDYLLPILIGYTGGSMVYGQRGAVTGAIATMGAVVGASEIVTGQATVPMFIGAMVLGPLGGWAIKKFDEKFQDKIPSGFEMLVNNFSIGIIGFLLVLVGFYAVGPFVSGMTTIFATGVDWIIQRRLLPLANVFIEPAKILFLNNALNHGILTPLGSQQVAETGRSILYLLEANPGPGLGILLAFTVFGKGSARSSAPGAIIIHFLGGIHEIYFPYVMMKPLLFLAVIAGGVSGTLTFQLLNAALTGPASPGSIIAILGMTAPGAYIGVIGGVLVATLVSFLVAAPIIKMDREQDQDNFEESQAAAKVAKADSKGQSTKDTNAGSASVEGEIPATEDINSIIFACDAGMGSSAMGASLLRKKAKKLGYDMSITNTAISKLENQAGVLVITQEELTDRAKRQAPLASHVSVGNFLDGDRYDEILGKMQAASEEEASPVAPTSPAATTTDDVHVDVQLIQVPFHEDKPSASVMAASNLRNELKKAGSNLVVEAVPFAQLQNNPQTLIIVDADTVHPAKEVAPEAQFEEVSKLYEQNQYNKLLNKVN
;
A
#
# COMPACT_ATOMS: atom_id res chain seq x y z
N MET A 1 -5.99 24.53 28.53
CA MET A 1 -5.97 23.12 28.07
C MET A 1 -7.25 22.66 27.34
N SER A 2 -8.22 23.52 27.01
CA SER A 2 -9.52 23.09 26.44
C SER A 2 -9.64 23.20 24.91
N GLU A 3 -8.66 23.82 24.23
CA GLU A 3 -8.79 24.14 22.79
C GLU A 3 -8.19 23.06 21.86
N LYS A 4 -7.25 22.24 22.35
CA LYS A 4 -6.59 21.17 21.55
C LYS A 4 -7.45 19.91 21.34
N THR A 5 -8.50 19.68 22.12
CA THR A 5 -9.31 18.45 22.05
C THR A 5 -10.43 18.52 21.01
N LYS A 6 -10.98 19.71 20.73
CA LYS A 6 -12.09 19.88 19.75
C LYS A 6 -11.66 19.69 18.30
N ASP A 7 -10.47 20.16 17.93
CA ASP A 7 -9.93 20.07 16.57
C ASP A 7 -9.60 18.63 16.15
N SER A 8 -9.19 17.79 17.10
CA SER A 8 -8.91 16.37 16.86
C SER A 8 -10.17 15.58 16.45
N GLY A 9 -11.33 15.93 17.01
CA GLY A 9 -12.59 15.24 16.72
C GLY A 9 -13.13 15.55 15.32
N LEU A 10 -13.06 16.82 14.90
CA LEU A 10 -13.50 17.22 13.55
C LEU A 10 -12.62 16.58 12.47
N LYS A 11 -11.28 16.62 12.65
CA LYS A 11 -10.33 15.98 11.74
C LYS A 11 -10.58 14.47 11.63
N ALA A 12 -10.76 13.78 12.76
CA ALA A 12 -11.04 12.35 12.79
C ALA A 12 -12.38 11.99 12.12
N SER A 13 -13.43 12.81 12.30
CA SER A 13 -14.71 12.61 11.61
C SER A 13 -14.61 12.81 10.11
N VAL A 14 -13.89 13.84 9.65
CA VAL A 14 -13.66 14.08 8.21
C VAL A 14 -12.83 12.97 7.59
N GLN A 15 -11.80 12.50 8.29
CA GLN A 15 -10.99 11.35 7.87
C GLN A 15 -11.83 10.08 7.76
N LYS A 16 -12.64 9.77 8.77
CA LYS A 16 -13.50 8.58 8.78
C LYS A 16 -14.56 8.62 7.68
N LEU A 17 -15.14 9.80 7.42
CA LEU A 17 -16.07 9.98 6.30
C LEU A 17 -15.36 9.77 4.97
N GLY A 18 -14.20 10.40 4.79
CA GLY A 18 -13.39 10.29 3.58
C GLY A 18 -12.91 8.87 3.29
N SER A 19 -12.44 8.15 4.32
CA SER A 19 -12.02 6.76 4.21
C SER A 19 -13.19 5.85 3.81
N TYR A 20 -14.38 6.09 4.37
CA TYR A 20 -15.59 5.34 4.07
C TYR A 20 -16.11 5.59 2.65
N LEU A 21 -16.05 6.83 2.16
CA LEU A 21 -16.41 7.15 0.77
C LEU A 21 -15.39 6.55 -0.20
N SER A 22 -14.11 6.65 0.13
CA SER A 22 -13.03 6.11 -0.70
C SER A 22 -13.10 4.58 -0.82
N SER A 23 -13.47 3.86 0.25
CA SER A 23 -13.63 2.41 0.22
C SER A 23 -14.80 1.93 -0.66
N MET A 24 -15.72 2.81 -1.08
CA MET A 24 -16.73 2.50 -2.10
C MET A 24 -16.20 2.59 -3.52
N VAL A 25 -15.22 3.48 -3.76
CA VAL A 25 -14.72 3.81 -5.11
C VAL A 25 -13.48 2.99 -5.45
N MET A 26 -12.54 2.84 -4.50
CA MET A 26 -11.25 2.19 -4.74
C MET A 26 -11.36 0.76 -5.32
N PRO A 27 -12.24 -0.13 -4.81
CA PRO A 27 -12.39 -1.47 -5.39
C PRO A 27 -12.88 -1.46 -6.85
N ASN A 28 -13.47 -0.34 -7.29
CA ASN A 28 -14.04 -0.17 -8.62
C ASN A 28 -13.20 0.73 -9.53
N ILE A 29 -12.00 1.17 -9.09
CA ILE A 29 -11.16 2.12 -9.84
C ILE A 29 -10.83 1.60 -11.26
N GLY A 30 -10.69 0.29 -11.43
CA GLY A 30 -10.45 -0.34 -12.73
C GLY A 30 -11.55 -0.04 -13.74
N SER A 31 -12.81 0.04 -13.31
CA SER A 31 -13.95 0.40 -14.17
C SER A 31 -13.89 1.86 -14.60
N PHE A 32 -13.46 2.77 -13.71
CA PHE A 32 -13.25 4.18 -14.06
C PHE A 32 -12.10 4.36 -15.06
N ILE A 33 -11.02 3.60 -14.91
CA ILE A 33 -9.89 3.60 -15.86
C ILE A 33 -10.34 3.07 -17.22
N ALA A 34 -11.07 1.95 -17.26
CA ALA A 34 -11.59 1.39 -18.50
C ALA A 34 -12.51 2.39 -19.24
N TRP A 35 -13.40 3.04 -18.50
CA TRP A 35 -14.26 4.11 -19.02
C TRP A 35 -13.43 5.30 -19.55
N GLY A 36 -12.41 5.74 -18.81
CA GLY A 36 -11.51 6.82 -19.21
C GLY A 36 -10.72 6.49 -20.49
N ILE A 37 -10.27 5.25 -20.66
CA ILE A 37 -9.59 4.78 -21.88
C ILE A 37 -10.56 4.81 -23.07
N ILE A 38 -11.76 4.25 -22.92
CA ILE A 38 -12.79 4.27 -23.99
C ILE A 38 -13.10 5.71 -24.39
N THR A 39 -13.24 6.61 -23.40
CA THR A 39 -13.48 8.03 -23.62
C THR A 39 -12.31 8.68 -24.35
N ALA A 40 -11.06 8.40 -23.96
CA ALA A 40 -9.87 8.94 -24.61
C ALA A 40 -9.74 8.48 -26.07
N LEU A 41 -10.11 7.25 -26.38
CA LEU A 41 -9.94 6.67 -27.70
C LEU A 41 -11.09 7.05 -28.64
N PHE A 42 -12.34 6.79 -28.27
CA PHE A 42 -13.41 6.61 -29.26
C PHE A 42 -14.36 7.79 -29.42
N ILE A 43 -14.37 8.77 -28.51
CA ILE A 43 -15.21 9.96 -28.68
C ILE A 43 -14.81 10.76 -29.94
N PRO A 44 -15.65 11.68 -30.45
CA PRO A 44 -15.32 12.47 -31.65
C PRO A 44 -13.97 13.18 -31.56
N ASP A 45 -13.65 13.70 -30.37
CA ASP A 45 -12.39 14.39 -30.07
C ASP A 45 -11.28 13.44 -29.55
N GLY A 46 -11.49 12.13 -29.62
CA GLY A 46 -10.60 11.10 -29.12
C GLY A 46 -9.45 10.78 -30.07
N TRP A 47 -8.52 9.94 -29.61
CA TRP A 47 -7.35 9.50 -30.39
C TRP A 47 -7.68 8.66 -31.62
N MET A 48 -8.75 7.88 -31.54
CA MET A 48 -9.22 6.97 -32.58
C MET A 48 -10.75 7.00 -32.63
N PRO A 49 -11.36 8.11 -33.11
CA PRO A 49 -12.80 8.31 -33.03
C PRO A 49 -13.57 7.16 -33.70
N ASN A 50 -14.57 6.64 -32.99
CA ASN A 50 -15.44 5.58 -33.47
C ASN A 50 -16.82 5.73 -32.85
N GLU A 51 -17.81 6.15 -33.62
CA GLU A 51 -19.17 6.43 -33.12
C GLU A 51 -19.81 5.23 -32.42
N ALA A 52 -19.63 4.02 -32.98
CA ALA A 52 -20.22 2.81 -32.41
C ALA A 52 -19.64 2.48 -31.03
N LEU A 53 -18.33 2.63 -30.85
CA LEU A 53 -17.65 2.38 -29.57
C LEU A 53 -17.80 3.55 -28.59
N ALA A 54 -17.93 4.79 -29.09
CA ALA A 54 -18.22 5.96 -28.26
C ALA A 54 -19.54 5.83 -27.48
N ASN A 55 -20.52 5.11 -28.05
CA ASN A 55 -21.79 4.82 -27.39
C ASN A 55 -21.65 4.01 -26.09
N LEU A 56 -20.49 3.43 -25.79
CA LEU A 56 -20.21 2.79 -24.49
C LEU A 56 -19.99 3.80 -23.36
N VAL A 57 -19.54 5.01 -23.66
CA VAL A 57 -19.12 6.02 -22.67
C VAL A 57 -20.29 6.41 -21.77
N GLY A 58 -21.46 6.70 -22.36
CA GLY A 58 -22.67 7.09 -21.64
C GLY A 58 -23.17 6.00 -20.68
N PRO A 59 -23.50 4.79 -21.17
CA PRO A 59 -24.01 3.72 -20.33
C PRO A 59 -23.06 3.28 -19.21
N MET A 60 -21.74 3.28 -19.47
CA MET A 60 -20.75 2.98 -18.43
C MET A 60 -20.77 4.06 -17.34
N ARG A 61 -20.81 5.33 -17.73
CA ARG A 61 -20.85 6.47 -16.81
C ARG A 61 -22.14 6.51 -15.98
N ASP A 62 -23.28 6.34 -16.64
CA ASP A 62 -24.59 6.61 -16.05
C ASP A 62 -25.11 5.43 -15.23
N TYR A 63 -24.84 4.20 -15.68
CA TYR A 63 -25.33 2.99 -15.02
C TYR A 63 -24.21 2.23 -14.33
N LEU A 64 -23.19 1.78 -15.08
CA LEU A 64 -22.20 0.83 -14.55
C LEU A 64 -21.45 1.39 -13.34
N LEU A 65 -20.86 2.58 -13.46
CA LEU A 65 -20.00 3.13 -12.41
C LEU A 65 -20.78 3.47 -11.12
N PRO A 66 -21.95 4.15 -11.15
CA PRO A 66 -22.75 4.38 -9.96
C PRO A 66 -23.23 3.07 -9.32
N ILE A 67 -23.70 2.10 -10.12
CA ILE A 67 -24.19 0.82 -9.59
C ILE A 67 -23.08 0.06 -8.88
N LEU A 68 -21.86 0.04 -9.41
CA LEU A 68 -20.70 -0.59 -8.76
C LEU A 68 -20.35 0.06 -7.42
N ILE A 69 -20.45 1.39 -7.33
CA ILE A 69 -20.29 2.12 -6.07
C ILE A 69 -21.39 1.72 -5.08
N GLY A 70 -22.66 1.71 -5.51
CA GLY A 70 -23.79 1.31 -4.67
C GLY A 70 -23.70 -0.13 -4.19
N TYR A 71 -23.28 -1.03 -5.08
CA TYR A 71 -23.00 -2.43 -4.78
C TYR A 71 -21.91 -2.58 -3.72
N THR A 72 -20.80 -1.87 -3.88
CA THR A 72 -19.68 -1.92 -2.93
C THR A 72 -20.07 -1.29 -1.59
N GLY A 73 -20.77 -0.15 -1.61
CA GLY A 73 -21.32 0.50 -0.43
C GLY A 73 -22.25 -0.39 0.37
N GLY A 74 -23.15 -1.11 -0.30
CA GLY A 74 -24.02 -2.09 0.34
C GLY A 74 -23.25 -3.30 0.89
N SER A 75 -22.24 -3.77 0.16
CA SER A 75 -21.38 -4.88 0.57
C SER A 75 -20.62 -4.61 1.85
N MET A 76 -20.10 -3.38 2.01
CA MET A 76 -19.40 -2.98 3.23
C MET A 76 -20.29 -2.99 4.48
N VAL A 77 -21.61 -2.83 4.33
CA VAL A 77 -22.54 -2.84 5.47
C VAL A 77 -23.02 -4.26 5.80
N TYR A 78 -23.34 -5.06 4.77
CA TYR A 78 -23.96 -6.37 4.98
C TYR A 78 -23.66 -7.41 3.88
N GLY A 79 -22.41 -7.46 3.43
CA GLY A 79 -21.90 -8.47 2.51
C GLY A 79 -22.72 -8.58 1.22
N GLN A 80 -22.81 -9.78 0.65
CA GLN A 80 -23.42 -9.95 -0.66
C GLN A 80 -24.89 -9.52 -0.73
N ARG A 81 -25.66 -9.75 0.34
CA ARG A 81 -27.07 -9.35 0.39
C ARG A 81 -27.21 -7.83 0.36
N GLY A 82 -26.40 -7.15 1.17
CA GLY A 82 -26.33 -5.69 1.14
C GLY A 82 -25.87 -5.15 -0.20
N ALA A 83 -24.93 -5.82 -0.86
CA ALA A 83 -24.42 -5.42 -2.16
C ALA A 83 -25.52 -5.39 -3.24
N VAL A 84 -26.30 -6.47 -3.33
CA VAL A 84 -27.41 -6.56 -4.29
C VAL A 84 -28.51 -5.55 -3.96
N THR A 85 -28.91 -5.42 -2.69
CA THR A 85 -29.93 -4.43 -2.29
C THR A 85 -29.46 -2.99 -2.56
N GLY A 86 -28.20 -2.67 -2.29
CA GLY A 86 -27.61 -1.36 -2.55
C GLY A 86 -27.52 -1.03 -4.05
N ALA A 87 -27.17 -2.00 -4.89
CA ALA A 87 -27.18 -1.87 -6.34
C ALA A 87 -28.60 -1.57 -6.87
N ILE A 88 -29.59 -2.32 -6.39
CA ILE A 88 -31.01 -2.12 -6.73
C ILE A 88 -31.43 -0.70 -6.33
N ALA A 89 -31.22 -0.29 -5.08
CA ALA A 89 -31.56 1.06 -4.60
C ALA A 89 -30.92 2.17 -5.46
N THR A 90 -29.64 1.99 -5.81
CA THR A 90 -28.89 2.93 -6.65
C THR A 90 -29.48 3.09 -8.04
N MET A 91 -29.96 2.00 -8.65
CA MET A 91 -30.63 2.05 -9.96
C MET A 91 -31.84 2.99 -9.92
N GLY A 92 -32.60 3.01 -8.82
CA GLY A 92 -33.71 3.93 -8.64
C GLY A 92 -33.29 5.39 -8.81
N ALA A 93 -32.21 5.81 -8.14
CA ALA A 93 -31.69 7.18 -8.27
C ALA A 93 -31.10 7.47 -9.65
N VAL A 94 -30.36 6.51 -10.24
CA VAL A 94 -29.82 6.65 -11.60
C VAL A 94 -30.92 6.95 -12.61
N VAL A 95 -31.99 6.15 -12.61
CA VAL A 95 -33.11 6.36 -13.53
C VAL A 95 -33.88 7.62 -13.15
N GLY A 96 -34.08 7.90 -11.86
CA GLY A 96 -34.74 9.10 -11.37
C GLY A 96 -34.03 10.42 -11.75
N ALA A 97 -32.72 10.36 -12.00
CA ALA A 97 -31.92 11.50 -12.46
C ALA A 97 -31.55 11.43 -13.96
N SER A 98 -32.13 10.48 -14.70
CA SER A 98 -31.89 10.34 -16.14
C SER A 98 -32.63 11.40 -16.95
N GLU A 99 -32.15 11.65 -18.16
CA GLU A 99 -32.76 12.60 -19.09
C GLU A 99 -34.20 12.24 -19.44
N ILE A 100 -34.49 10.95 -19.61
CA ILE A 100 -35.84 10.46 -19.92
C ILE A 100 -36.85 10.87 -18.82
N VAL A 101 -36.39 10.98 -17.57
CA VAL A 101 -37.24 11.29 -16.41
C VAL A 101 -37.25 12.78 -16.09
N THR A 102 -36.10 13.44 -16.18
CA THR A 102 -35.93 14.83 -15.73
C THR A 102 -36.06 15.85 -16.85
N GLY A 103 -35.92 15.44 -18.12
CA GLY A 103 -35.82 16.34 -19.27
C GLY A 103 -34.52 17.15 -19.30
N GLN A 104 -33.54 16.82 -18.44
CA GLN A 104 -32.24 17.47 -18.33
C GLN A 104 -31.13 16.47 -18.62
N ALA A 105 -29.91 16.94 -18.93
CA ALA A 105 -28.78 16.04 -19.13
C ALA A 105 -28.61 15.08 -17.94
N THR A 106 -28.44 13.79 -18.24
CA THR A 106 -28.30 12.75 -17.21
C THR A 106 -27.12 13.07 -16.28
N VAL A 107 -27.41 13.17 -14.98
CA VAL A 107 -26.40 13.42 -13.96
C VAL A 107 -25.92 12.07 -13.39
N PRO A 108 -24.61 11.74 -13.49
CA PRO A 108 -24.10 10.49 -12.92
C PRO A 108 -24.30 10.43 -11.40
N MET A 109 -25.04 9.43 -10.91
CA MET A 109 -25.47 9.33 -9.50
C MET A 109 -24.39 8.76 -8.56
N PHE A 110 -23.15 9.24 -8.63
CA PHE A 110 -22.08 8.78 -7.73
C PHE A 110 -22.37 9.08 -6.26
N ILE A 111 -22.75 10.32 -5.95
CA ILE A 111 -23.11 10.72 -4.57
C ILE A 111 -24.38 9.99 -4.12
N GLY A 112 -25.37 9.89 -5.01
CA GLY A 112 -26.59 9.12 -4.75
C GLY A 112 -26.29 7.66 -4.41
N ALA A 113 -25.39 7.02 -5.15
CA ALA A 113 -24.92 5.65 -4.91
C ALA A 113 -24.17 5.50 -3.58
N MET A 114 -23.34 6.47 -3.22
CA MET A 114 -22.60 6.47 -1.95
C MET A 114 -23.53 6.55 -0.73
N VAL A 115 -24.73 7.12 -0.88
CA VAL A 115 -25.75 7.17 0.17
C VAL A 115 -26.64 5.93 0.13
N LEU A 116 -27.18 5.60 -1.05
CA LEU A 116 -28.17 4.52 -1.23
C LEU A 116 -27.56 3.13 -1.07
N GLY A 117 -26.30 2.93 -1.46
CA GLY A 117 -25.61 1.64 -1.30
C GLY A 117 -25.60 1.19 0.16
N PRO A 118 -24.97 1.94 1.08
CA PRO A 118 -25.00 1.65 2.51
C PRO A 118 -26.39 1.61 3.11
N LEU A 119 -27.31 2.48 2.68
CA LEU A 119 -28.70 2.47 3.15
C LEU A 119 -29.39 1.14 2.80
N GLY A 120 -29.16 0.62 1.58
CA GLY A 120 -29.65 -0.68 1.15
C GLY A 120 -29.07 -1.82 1.98
N GLY A 121 -27.76 -1.81 2.20
CA GLY A 121 -27.11 -2.77 3.09
C GLY A 121 -27.62 -2.70 4.53
N TRP A 122 -27.88 -1.50 5.04
CA TRP A 122 -28.42 -1.31 6.39
C TRP A 122 -29.88 -1.78 6.51
N ALA A 123 -30.71 -1.51 5.51
CA ALA A 123 -32.12 -1.91 5.50
C ALA A 123 -32.27 -3.44 5.51
N ILE A 124 -31.50 -4.15 4.67
CA ILE A 124 -31.53 -5.61 4.64
C ILE A 124 -30.92 -6.21 5.92
N LYS A 125 -29.83 -5.63 6.44
CA LYS A 125 -29.25 -6.03 7.72
C LYS A 125 -30.27 -5.97 8.85
N LYS A 126 -31.04 -4.88 8.94
CA LYS A 126 -32.06 -4.70 9.97
C LYS A 126 -33.24 -5.65 9.81
N PHE A 127 -33.59 -6.00 8.58
CA PHE A 127 -34.57 -7.04 8.34
C PHE A 127 -34.09 -8.40 8.86
N ASP A 128 -32.86 -8.80 8.50
CA ASP A 128 -32.31 -10.09 8.90
C ASP A 128 -32.13 -10.17 10.42
N GLU A 129 -31.56 -9.14 11.07
CA GLU A 129 -31.45 -9.08 12.55
C GLU A 129 -32.82 -9.28 13.26
N LYS A 130 -33.93 -8.95 12.61
CA LYS A 130 -35.27 -9.04 13.21
C LYS A 130 -36.00 -10.35 12.88
N PHE A 131 -35.73 -10.94 11.73
CA PHE A 131 -36.51 -12.04 11.17
C PHE A 131 -35.73 -13.33 10.98
N GLN A 132 -34.39 -13.31 10.90
CA GLN A 132 -33.58 -14.49 10.57
C GLN A 132 -33.87 -15.67 11.50
N ASP A 133 -33.89 -15.44 12.81
CA ASP A 133 -34.13 -16.47 13.83
C ASP A 133 -35.57 -17.02 13.83
N LYS A 134 -36.48 -16.39 13.06
CA LYS A 134 -37.89 -16.77 12.96
C LYS A 134 -38.18 -17.54 11.67
N ILE A 135 -37.19 -17.72 10.80
CA ILE A 135 -37.36 -18.42 9.53
C ILE A 135 -37.22 -19.92 9.78
N PRO A 136 -38.22 -20.74 9.40
CA PRO A 136 -38.09 -22.19 9.48
C PRO A 136 -36.95 -22.70 8.59
N SER A 137 -36.24 -23.72 9.08
CA SER A 137 -35.19 -24.40 8.31
C SER A 137 -35.72 -24.87 6.94
N GLY A 138 -34.94 -24.64 5.88
CA GLY A 138 -35.33 -24.90 4.48
C GLY A 138 -36.03 -23.75 3.75
N PHE A 139 -36.57 -22.75 4.47
CA PHE A 139 -37.16 -21.54 3.86
C PHE A 139 -36.20 -20.36 3.78
N GLU A 140 -35.00 -20.49 4.37
CA GLU A 140 -33.99 -19.42 4.45
C GLU A 140 -33.66 -18.82 3.10
N MET A 141 -33.37 -19.64 2.08
CA MET A 141 -33.04 -19.13 0.74
C MET A 141 -34.21 -18.36 0.10
N LEU A 142 -35.45 -18.81 0.34
CA LEU A 142 -36.65 -18.14 -0.16
C LEU A 142 -36.79 -16.76 0.48
N VAL A 143 -36.77 -16.69 1.81
CA VAL A 143 -36.91 -15.43 2.55
C VAL A 143 -35.73 -14.50 2.27
N ASN A 144 -34.52 -15.04 2.14
CA ASN A 144 -33.32 -14.26 1.87
C ASN A 144 -33.39 -13.56 0.50
N ASN A 145 -33.89 -14.24 -0.53
CA ASN A 145 -34.04 -13.66 -1.87
C ASN A 145 -35.25 -12.72 -1.96
N PHE A 146 -36.40 -13.10 -1.39
CA PHE A 146 -37.61 -12.27 -1.42
C PHE A 146 -37.44 -10.97 -0.61
N SER A 147 -36.74 -11.01 0.52
CA SER A 147 -36.45 -9.80 1.30
C SER A 147 -35.56 -8.81 0.55
N ILE A 148 -34.51 -9.28 -0.12
CA ILE A 148 -33.69 -8.45 -1.02
C ILE A 148 -34.57 -7.82 -2.11
N GLY A 149 -35.45 -8.61 -2.74
CA GLY A 149 -36.34 -8.15 -3.80
C GLY A 149 -37.34 -7.08 -3.31
N ILE A 150 -38.04 -7.34 -2.21
CA ILE A 150 -39.08 -6.44 -1.67
C ILE A 150 -38.46 -5.16 -1.09
N ILE A 151 -37.42 -5.28 -0.27
CA ILE A 151 -36.74 -4.12 0.31
C ILE A 151 -36.03 -3.33 -0.78
N GLY A 152 -35.37 -4.01 -1.71
CA GLY A 152 -34.77 -3.39 -2.89
C GLY A 152 -35.81 -2.63 -3.72
N PHE A 153 -36.98 -3.21 -3.98
CA PHE A 153 -38.08 -2.53 -4.68
C PHE A 153 -38.50 -1.24 -3.98
N LEU A 154 -38.72 -1.27 -2.67
CA LEU A 154 -39.09 -0.06 -1.91
C LEU A 154 -37.99 1.01 -1.98
N LEU A 155 -36.73 0.60 -1.84
CA LEU A 155 -35.60 1.51 -1.92
C LEU A 155 -35.37 2.06 -3.33
N VAL A 156 -35.69 1.31 -4.39
CA VAL A 156 -35.71 1.82 -5.77
C VAL A 156 -36.71 2.95 -5.91
N LEU A 157 -37.92 2.80 -5.36
CA LEU A 157 -38.93 3.86 -5.42
C LEU A 157 -38.47 5.10 -4.67
N VAL A 158 -37.84 4.93 -3.50
CA VAL A 158 -37.24 6.03 -2.73
C VAL A 158 -36.09 6.68 -3.52
N GLY A 159 -35.22 5.87 -4.12
CA GLY A 159 -34.13 6.33 -4.96
C GLY A 159 -34.64 7.18 -6.12
N PHE A 160 -35.69 6.70 -6.79
CA PHE A 160 -36.29 7.34 -7.95
C PHE A 160 -37.01 8.66 -7.61
N TYR A 161 -37.93 8.65 -6.65
CA TYR A 161 -38.79 9.81 -6.39
C TYR A 161 -38.17 10.84 -5.45
N ALA A 162 -37.26 10.44 -4.56
CA ALA A 162 -36.67 11.33 -3.57
C ALA A 162 -35.20 11.64 -3.86
N VAL A 163 -34.35 10.62 -3.97
CA VAL A 163 -32.90 10.83 -4.02
C VAL A 163 -32.43 11.35 -5.37
N GLY A 164 -32.92 10.80 -6.48
CA GLY A 164 -32.54 11.21 -7.83
C GLY A 164 -32.73 12.72 -8.08
N PRO A 165 -33.96 13.25 -7.91
CA PRO A 165 -34.22 14.68 -8.09
C PRO A 165 -33.44 15.56 -7.12
N PHE A 166 -33.33 15.16 -5.85
CA PHE A 166 -32.61 15.92 -4.83
C PHE A 166 -31.11 16.03 -5.14
N VAL A 167 -30.47 14.89 -5.44
CA VAL A 167 -29.04 14.85 -5.75
C VAL A 167 -28.76 15.56 -7.07
N SER A 168 -29.59 15.37 -8.10
CA SER A 168 -29.47 16.09 -9.37
C SER A 168 -29.51 17.61 -9.15
N GLY A 169 -30.51 18.11 -8.41
CA GLY A 169 -30.63 19.54 -8.11
C GLY A 169 -29.42 20.11 -7.37
N MET A 170 -28.92 19.41 -6.34
CA MET A 170 -27.69 19.83 -5.64
C MET A 170 -26.48 19.80 -6.57
N THR A 171 -26.36 18.79 -7.40
CA THR A 171 -25.22 18.59 -8.28
C THR A 171 -25.13 19.70 -9.33
N THR A 172 -26.26 20.12 -9.90
CA THR A 172 -26.33 21.28 -10.80
C THR A 172 -25.86 22.58 -10.12
N ILE A 173 -26.22 22.79 -8.85
CA ILE A 173 -25.75 23.94 -8.06
C ILE A 173 -24.22 23.89 -7.89
N PHE A 174 -23.67 22.72 -7.55
CA PHE A 174 -22.22 22.55 -7.40
C PHE A 174 -21.48 22.74 -8.72
N ALA A 175 -21.97 22.17 -9.83
CA ALA A 175 -21.38 22.35 -11.15
C ALA A 175 -21.33 23.84 -11.53
N THR A 176 -22.42 24.57 -11.32
CA THR A 176 -22.49 26.02 -11.55
C THR A 176 -21.47 26.79 -10.68
N GLY A 177 -21.32 26.39 -9.42
CA GLY A 177 -20.35 26.98 -8.50
C GLY A 177 -18.90 26.72 -8.90
N VAL A 178 -18.59 25.50 -9.34
CA VAL A 178 -17.27 25.13 -9.86
C VAL A 178 -16.96 25.91 -11.13
N ASP A 179 -17.90 25.97 -12.08
CA ASP A 179 -17.74 26.74 -13.31
C ASP A 179 -17.47 28.22 -13.04
N TRP A 180 -18.14 28.80 -12.05
CA TRP A 180 -17.87 30.19 -11.62
C TRP A 180 -16.42 30.38 -11.12
N ILE A 181 -15.89 29.42 -10.35
CA ILE A 181 -14.49 29.43 -9.86
C ILE A 181 -13.52 29.30 -11.04
N ILE A 182 -13.83 28.44 -12.01
CA ILE A 182 -13.02 28.23 -13.22
C ILE A 182 -13.00 29.51 -14.06
N GLN A 183 -14.15 30.09 -14.34
CA GLN A 183 -14.28 31.31 -15.15
C GLN A 183 -13.54 32.50 -14.52
N ARG A 184 -13.51 32.60 -13.19
CA ARG A 184 -12.75 33.63 -12.46
C ARG A 184 -11.27 33.31 -12.26
N ARG A 185 -10.77 32.21 -12.81
CA ARG A 185 -9.37 31.75 -12.68
C ARG A 185 -8.92 31.56 -11.22
N LEU A 186 -9.84 31.14 -10.37
CA LEU A 186 -9.60 30.94 -8.94
C LEU A 186 -9.19 29.50 -8.58
N LEU A 187 -9.26 28.55 -9.54
CA LEU A 187 -8.83 27.16 -9.35
C LEU A 187 -7.44 27.01 -8.71
N PRO A 188 -6.41 27.82 -9.05
CA PRO A 188 -5.09 27.68 -8.45
C PRO A 188 -5.11 27.75 -6.92
N LEU A 189 -6.00 28.56 -6.35
CA LEU A 189 -6.13 28.75 -4.90
C LEU A 189 -6.64 27.51 -4.18
N ALA A 190 -7.29 26.57 -4.88
CA ALA A 190 -7.69 25.30 -4.28
C ALA A 190 -6.48 24.53 -3.71
N ASN A 191 -5.30 24.69 -4.30
CA ASN A 191 -4.07 24.03 -3.84
C ASN A 191 -3.57 24.49 -2.49
N VAL A 192 -4.02 25.65 -2.00
CA VAL A 192 -3.75 26.08 -0.61
C VAL A 192 -4.34 25.08 0.38
N PHE A 193 -5.42 24.38 0.00
CA PHE A 193 -6.04 23.34 0.82
C PHE A 193 -5.68 21.93 0.35
N ILE A 194 -5.64 21.69 -0.97
CA ILE A 194 -5.41 20.35 -1.54
C ILE A 194 -4.02 19.83 -1.18
N GLU A 195 -2.97 20.63 -1.32
CA GLU A 195 -1.59 20.17 -1.08
C GLU A 195 -1.35 19.80 0.39
N PRO A 196 -1.72 20.62 1.39
CA PRO A 196 -1.61 20.22 2.78
C PRO A 196 -2.47 19.01 3.13
N ALA A 197 -3.71 18.98 2.66
CA ALA A 197 -4.64 17.88 2.93
C ALA A 197 -4.12 16.55 2.35
N LYS A 198 -3.55 16.57 1.14
CA LYS A 198 -2.90 15.41 0.50
C LYS A 198 -1.80 14.85 1.40
N ILE A 199 -0.88 15.69 1.89
CA ILE A 199 0.22 15.28 2.77
C ILE A 199 -0.28 14.79 4.13
N LEU A 200 -1.39 15.35 4.62
CA LEU A 200 -2.09 14.88 5.83
C LEU A 200 -2.94 13.62 5.57
N PHE A 201 -2.68 12.89 4.49
CA PHE A 201 -3.32 11.63 4.11
C PHE A 201 -4.83 11.73 3.86
N LEU A 202 -5.30 12.92 3.48
CA LEU A 202 -6.69 13.15 3.02
C LEU A 202 -6.83 13.02 1.49
N ASN A 203 -5.78 12.57 0.80
CA ASN A 203 -5.73 12.44 -0.65
C ASN A 203 -6.83 11.52 -1.21
N ASN A 204 -7.08 10.39 -0.56
CA ASN A 204 -8.15 9.46 -0.94
C ASN A 204 -9.55 10.08 -0.83
N ALA A 205 -9.78 10.89 0.21
CA ALA A 205 -11.04 11.58 0.43
C ALA A 205 -11.26 12.70 -0.60
N LEU A 206 -10.22 13.49 -0.86
CA LEU A 206 -10.26 14.56 -1.85
C LEU A 206 -10.41 14.00 -3.27
N ASN A 207 -9.57 13.05 -3.65
CA ASN A 207 -9.54 12.55 -5.02
C ASN A 207 -10.78 11.68 -5.30
N HIS A 208 -10.97 10.58 -4.58
CA HIS A 208 -12.06 9.65 -4.89
C HIS A 208 -13.42 10.09 -4.34
N GLY A 209 -13.46 10.88 -3.27
CA GLY A 209 -14.69 11.36 -2.68
C GLY A 209 -15.26 12.62 -3.34
N ILE A 210 -14.41 13.51 -3.85
CA ILE A 210 -14.84 14.84 -4.33
C ILE A 210 -14.43 15.08 -5.79
N LEU A 211 -13.12 15.06 -6.10
CA LEU A 211 -12.61 15.47 -7.40
C LEU A 211 -12.95 14.49 -8.52
N THR A 212 -12.92 13.19 -8.26
CA THR A 212 -13.23 12.16 -9.26
C THR A 212 -14.70 12.23 -9.68
N PRO A 213 -15.70 12.24 -8.78
CA PRO A 213 -17.10 12.43 -9.16
C PRO A 213 -17.35 13.72 -9.95
N LEU A 214 -16.82 14.87 -9.48
CA LEU A 214 -16.99 16.16 -10.15
C LEU A 214 -16.29 16.20 -11.51
N GLY A 215 -15.09 15.63 -11.62
CA GLY A 215 -14.35 15.50 -12.86
C GLY A 215 -15.08 14.62 -13.88
N SER A 216 -15.66 13.52 -13.41
CA SER A 216 -16.46 12.62 -14.28
C SER A 216 -17.72 13.29 -14.80
N GLN A 217 -18.33 14.15 -14.00
CA GLN A 217 -19.45 14.98 -14.46
C GLN A 217 -18.98 16.02 -15.49
N GLN A 218 -17.85 16.70 -15.27
CA GLN A 218 -17.35 17.68 -16.23
C GLN A 218 -16.94 17.03 -17.56
N VAL A 219 -16.34 15.83 -17.52
CA VAL A 219 -16.06 15.03 -18.73
C VAL A 219 -17.35 14.67 -19.46
N ALA A 220 -18.45 14.46 -18.74
CA ALA A 220 -19.74 14.14 -19.36
C ALA A 220 -20.22 15.25 -20.31
N GLU A 221 -19.95 16.50 -19.98
CA GLU A 221 -20.38 17.67 -20.75
C GLU A 221 -19.33 18.13 -21.76
N THR A 222 -18.05 18.03 -21.40
CA THR A 222 -16.96 18.68 -22.16
C THR A 222 -15.90 17.71 -22.70
N GLY A 223 -16.06 16.40 -22.44
CA GLY A 223 -15.13 15.34 -22.86
C GLY A 223 -13.81 15.30 -22.07
N ARG A 224 -13.54 16.28 -21.20
CA ARG A 224 -12.29 16.40 -20.43
C ARG A 224 -12.48 17.19 -19.14
N SER A 225 -11.63 16.98 -18.14
CA SER A 225 -11.67 17.75 -16.89
C SER A 225 -10.27 18.09 -16.37
N ILE A 226 -10.11 19.35 -15.98
CA ILE A 226 -8.91 19.82 -15.26
C ILE A 226 -8.89 19.33 -13.79
N LEU A 227 -10.05 18.96 -13.22
CA LEU A 227 -10.17 18.57 -11.81
C LEU A 227 -9.36 17.31 -11.49
N TYR A 228 -9.20 16.40 -12.46
CA TYR A 228 -8.36 15.21 -12.30
C TYR A 228 -6.88 15.52 -12.13
N LEU A 229 -6.42 16.71 -12.53
CA LEU A 229 -5.01 17.13 -12.37
C LEU A 229 -4.73 17.76 -11.00
N LEU A 230 -5.75 18.21 -10.26
CA LEU A 230 -5.53 19.02 -9.05
C LEU A 230 -4.84 18.23 -7.95
N GLU A 231 -5.24 16.99 -7.71
CA GLU A 231 -4.59 16.13 -6.71
C GLU A 231 -3.47 15.28 -7.34
N ALA A 232 -3.70 14.76 -8.55
CA ALA A 232 -2.79 13.84 -9.21
C ALA A 232 -1.46 14.45 -9.66
N ASN A 233 -1.33 15.78 -9.74
CA ASN A 233 -0.11 16.45 -10.20
C ASN A 233 1.12 16.03 -9.36
N PRO A 234 2.11 15.33 -9.94
CA PRO A 234 3.29 14.89 -9.21
C PRO A 234 4.36 15.98 -9.10
N GLY A 235 4.19 17.12 -9.79
CA GLY A 235 5.18 18.18 -9.88
C GLY A 235 5.60 18.77 -8.53
N PRO A 236 4.67 19.15 -7.63
CA PRO A 236 5.03 19.71 -6.32
C PRO A 236 5.94 18.76 -5.51
N GLY A 237 5.60 17.47 -5.44
CA GLY A 237 6.40 16.46 -4.76
C GLY A 237 7.75 16.20 -5.45
N LEU A 238 7.79 16.19 -6.78
CA LEU A 238 9.04 16.04 -7.54
C LEU A 238 10.01 17.20 -7.22
N GLY A 239 9.51 18.43 -7.12
CA GLY A 239 10.33 19.60 -6.77
C GLY A 239 10.98 19.47 -5.39
N ILE A 240 10.23 18.99 -4.39
CA ILE A 240 10.76 18.71 -3.04
C ILE A 240 11.87 17.67 -3.10
N LEU A 241 11.62 16.54 -3.75
CA LEU A 241 12.58 15.43 -3.79
C LEU A 241 13.87 15.81 -4.54
N LEU A 242 13.75 16.61 -5.61
CA LEU A 242 14.92 17.17 -6.31
C LEU A 242 15.70 18.11 -5.39
N ALA A 243 15.01 18.93 -4.59
CA ALA A 243 15.67 19.82 -3.63
C ALA A 243 16.44 19.04 -2.55
N PHE A 244 15.88 17.94 -2.04
CA PHE A 244 16.59 17.03 -1.12
C PHE A 244 17.74 16.27 -1.77
N THR A 245 17.60 15.89 -3.05
CA THR A 245 18.69 15.23 -3.79
C THR A 245 19.92 16.12 -3.92
N VAL A 246 19.71 17.42 -4.16
CA VAL A 246 20.79 18.40 -4.37
C VAL A 246 21.31 18.99 -3.05
N PHE A 247 20.40 19.44 -2.18
CA PHE A 247 20.72 20.24 -0.99
C PHE A 247 20.50 19.53 0.34
N GLY A 248 19.84 18.37 0.35
CA GLY A 248 19.61 17.60 1.56
C GLY A 248 20.90 17.03 2.15
N LYS A 249 20.77 16.38 3.31
CA LYS A 249 21.87 15.69 3.99
C LYS A 249 21.42 14.33 4.50
N GLY A 250 22.39 13.49 4.85
CA GLY A 250 22.15 12.19 5.49
C GLY A 250 21.22 11.26 4.69
N SER A 251 20.39 10.53 5.42
CA SER A 251 19.46 9.53 4.88
C SER A 251 18.40 10.11 3.95
N ALA A 252 17.94 11.35 4.21
CA ALA A 252 16.98 12.05 3.35
C ALA A 252 17.57 12.32 1.95
N ARG A 253 18.86 12.69 1.85
CA ARG A 253 19.51 12.89 0.55
C ARG A 253 19.73 11.58 -0.21
N SER A 254 20.21 10.54 0.48
CA SER A 254 20.47 9.26 -0.18
C SER A 254 19.21 8.54 -0.64
N SER A 255 18.07 8.74 0.06
CA SER A 255 16.80 8.10 -0.29
C SER A 255 15.97 8.88 -1.31
N ALA A 256 16.17 10.19 -1.46
CA ALA A 256 15.40 11.05 -2.37
C ALA A 256 15.41 10.59 -3.86
N PRO A 257 16.54 10.18 -4.47
CA PRO A 257 16.53 9.68 -5.85
C PRO A 257 15.66 8.44 -6.06
N GLY A 258 15.68 7.50 -5.11
CA GLY A 258 14.81 6.32 -5.15
C GLY A 258 13.34 6.70 -4.97
N ALA A 259 13.07 7.63 -4.07
CA ALA A 259 11.74 8.19 -3.86
C ALA A 259 11.18 8.88 -5.12
N ILE A 260 12.01 9.56 -5.93
CA ILE A 260 11.57 10.18 -7.20
C ILE A 260 11.00 9.14 -8.15
N ILE A 261 11.65 7.99 -8.30
CA ILE A 261 11.20 6.92 -9.20
C ILE A 261 9.82 6.43 -8.78
N ILE A 262 9.65 6.13 -7.50
CA ILE A 262 8.40 5.58 -6.96
C ILE A 262 7.27 6.62 -6.99
N HIS A 263 7.58 7.88 -6.68
CA HIS A 263 6.62 8.98 -6.70
C HIS A 263 6.21 9.35 -8.13
N PHE A 264 7.17 9.71 -8.96
CA PHE A 264 6.90 10.33 -10.26
C PHE A 264 6.47 9.31 -11.32
N LEU A 265 7.17 8.16 -11.38
CA LEU A 265 6.87 7.10 -12.35
C LEU A 265 5.88 6.08 -11.78
N GLY A 266 6.00 5.75 -10.49
CA GLY A 266 5.09 4.82 -9.81
C GLY A 266 3.76 5.45 -9.38
N GLY A 267 3.70 6.78 -9.25
CA GLY A 267 2.47 7.49 -8.88
C GLY A 267 2.07 7.36 -7.41
N ILE A 268 3.01 6.95 -6.54
CA ILE A 268 2.78 6.82 -5.10
C ILE A 268 3.23 8.09 -4.40
N HIS A 269 2.30 9.02 -4.26
CA HIS A 269 2.57 10.36 -3.73
C HIS A 269 2.96 10.35 -2.25
N GLU A 270 2.53 9.35 -1.49
CA GLU A 270 2.83 9.26 -0.07
C GLU A 270 4.33 9.10 0.23
N ILE A 271 5.14 8.74 -0.77
CA ILE A 271 6.59 8.55 -0.62
C ILE A 271 7.32 9.87 -0.34
N TYR A 272 6.82 11.02 -0.83
CA TYR A 272 7.46 12.31 -0.55
C TYR A 272 6.90 13.01 0.71
N PHE A 273 5.80 12.52 1.30
CA PHE A 273 5.18 13.18 2.46
C PHE A 273 6.11 13.29 3.67
N PRO A 274 6.90 12.25 4.05
CA PRO A 274 7.85 12.37 5.15
C PRO A 274 8.82 13.54 4.97
N TYR A 275 9.29 13.78 3.74
CA TYR A 275 10.22 14.86 3.42
C TYR A 275 9.62 16.24 3.68
N VAL A 276 8.31 16.41 3.44
CA VAL A 276 7.61 17.67 3.74
C VAL A 276 7.32 17.79 5.22
N MET A 277 6.96 16.68 5.89
CA MET A 277 6.63 16.66 7.31
C MET A 277 7.83 16.94 8.22
N MET A 278 9.06 16.66 7.76
CA MET A 278 10.29 17.03 8.49
C MET A 278 10.37 18.51 8.84
N LYS A 279 9.86 19.38 7.96
CA LYS A 279 9.95 20.83 8.12
C LYS A 279 8.63 21.48 7.70
N PRO A 280 7.83 22.02 8.64
CA PRO A 280 6.55 22.66 8.33
C PRO A 280 6.62 23.75 7.24
N LEU A 281 7.76 24.44 7.11
CA LEU A 281 8.00 25.43 6.05
C LEU A 281 7.91 24.83 4.63
N LEU A 282 8.18 23.54 4.45
CA LEU A 282 8.08 22.87 3.15
C LEU A 282 6.64 22.73 2.65
N PHE A 283 5.63 22.92 3.52
CA PHE A 283 4.24 23.08 3.06
C PHE A 283 4.10 24.29 2.12
N LEU A 284 4.87 25.35 2.32
CA LEU A 284 4.86 26.51 1.43
C LEU A 284 5.36 26.14 0.02
N ALA A 285 6.35 25.25 -0.08
CA ALA A 285 6.91 24.81 -1.36
C ALA A 285 5.90 23.97 -2.16
N VAL A 286 5.23 23.01 -1.52
CA VAL A 286 4.18 22.21 -2.20
C VAL A 286 2.96 23.06 -2.55
N ILE A 287 2.53 23.99 -1.69
CA ILE A 287 1.43 24.92 -2.01
C ILE A 287 1.82 25.80 -3.21
N ALA A 288 3.01 26.41 -3.19
CA ALA A 288 3.46 27.25 -4.30
C ALA A 288 3.59 26.45 -5.61
N GLY A 289 4.11 25.22 -5.53
CA GLY A 289 4.14 24.28 -6.65
C GLY A 289 2.75 23.94 -7.18
N GLY A 290 1.80 23.60 -6.29
CA GLY A 290 0.43 23.25 -6.66
C GLY A 290 -0.31 24.43 -7.30
N VAL A 291 -0.25 25.61 -6.67
CA VAL A 291 -0.86 26.85 -7.18
C VAL A 291 -0.30 27.19 -8.57
N SER A 292 1.03 27.22 -8.73
CA SER A 292 1.66 27.55 -10.01
C SER A 292 1.40 26.51 -11.11
N GLY A 293 1.38 25.22 -10.75
CA GLY A 293 1.03 24.13 -11.63
C GLY A 293 -0.42 24.23 -12.13
N THR A 294 -1.37 24.39 -11.22
CA THR A 294 -2.79 24.54 -11.58
C THR A 294 -3.07 25.82 -12.36
N LEU A 295 -2.37 26.92 -12.05
CA LEU A 295 -2.46 28.12 -12.87
C LEU A 295 -2.00 27.83 -14.29
N THR A 296 -0.89 27.11 -14.46
CA THR A 296 -0.38 26.72 -15.78
C THR A 296 -1.34 25.78 -16.50
N PHE A 297 -1.91 24.79 -15.81
CA PHE A 297 -2.96 23.92 -16.35
C PHE A 297 -4.14 24.73 -16.86
N GLN A 298 -4.59 25.71 -16.07
CA GLN A 298 -5.73 26.54 -16.43
C GLN A 298 -5.41 27.48 -17.60
N LEU A 299 -4.22 28.09 -17.66
CA LEU A 299 -3.81 28.98 -18.75
C LEU A 299 -3.62 28.23 -20.07
N LEU A 300 -3.16 26.98 -20.03
CA LEU A 300 -2.88 26.15 -21.20
C LEU A 300 -4.00 25.16 -21.51
N ASN A 301 -5.17 25.28 -20.86
CA ASN A 301 -6.33 24.40 -21.03
C ASN A 301 -5.99 22.90 -20.90
N ALA A 302 -5.13 22.57 -19.93
CA ALA A 302 -4.77 21.19 -19.60
C ALA A 302 -5.94 20.46 -18.95
N ALA A 303 -6.21 19.23 -19.38
CA ALA A 303 -7.29 18.41 -18.86
C ALA A 303 -7.05 16.92 -19.16
N LEU A 304 -7.67 16.04 -18.37
CA LEU A 304 -7.68 14.59 -18.57
C LEU A 304 -9.07 14.09 -18.97
N THR A 305 -9.16 12.97 -19.66
CA THR A 305 -10.42 12.30 -20.04
C THR A 305 -10.95 11.35 -18.98
N GLY A 306 -10.14 11.07 -17.95
CA GLY A 306 -10.49 10.21 -16.83
C GLY A 306 -9.49 10.34 -15.68
N PRO A 307 -9.76 9.69 -14.53
CA PRO A 307 -8.86 9.74 -13.39
C PRO A 307 -7.55 8.99 -13.69
N ALA A 308 -6.42 9.61 -13.35
CA ALA A 308 -5.11 8.96 -13.41
C ALA A 308 -4.86 8.18 -12.10
N SER A 309 -4.87 6.85 -12.17
CA SER A 309 -4.59 5.99 -11.02
C SER A 309 -3.70 4.80 -11.42
N PRO A 310 -2.51 4.64 -10.79
CA PRO A 310 -1.87 5.53 -9.82
C PRO A 310 -1.58 6.93 -10.40
N GLY A 311 -1.38 7.96 -9.55
CA GLY A 311 -1.13 9.36 -9.94
C GLY A 311 0.26 9.60 -10.56
N SER A 312 0.74 8.68 -11.38
CA SER A 312 2.04 8.73 -12.06
C SER A 312 1.99 9.64 -13.27
N ILE A 313 3.14 10.16 -13.69
CA ILE A 313 3.24 10.91 -14.96
C ILE A 313 2.81 10.05 -16.15
N ILE A 314 3.05 8.74 -16.11
CA ILE A 314 2.69 7.80 -17.17
C ILE A 314 1.15 7.71 -17.29
N ALA A 315 0.47 7.52 -16.17
CA ALA A 315 -1.00 7.47 -16.14
C ALA A 315 -1.62 8.82 -16.52
N ILE A 316 -1.05 9.93 -16.05
CA ILE A 316 -1.50 11.28 -16.40
C ILE A 316 -1.38 11.52 -17.91
N LEU A 317 -0.22 11.21 -18.51
CA LEU A 317 -0.03 11.36 -19.95
C LEU A 317 -0.93 10.41 -20.76
N GLY A 318 -1.16 9.19 -20.26
CA GLY A 318 -2.09 8.25 -20.88
C GLY A 318 -3.54 8.73 -20.86
N MET A 319 -3.97 9.40 -19.80
CA MET A 319 -5.32 9.95 -19.65
C MET A 319 -5.44 11.39 -20.16
N THR A 320 -4.38 11.96 -20.74
CA THR A 320 -4.39 13.36 -21.21
C THR A 320 -5.29 13.50 -22.43
N ALA A 321 -6.17 14.49 -22.39
CA ALA A 321 -7.05 14.78 -23.51
C ALA A 321 -6.23 15.20 -24.75
N PRO A 322 -6.64 14.82 -25.97
CA PRO A 322 -5.99 15.27 -27.20
C PRO A 322 -5.81 16.79 -27.23
N GLY A 323 -4.62 17.25 -27.63
CA GLY A 323 -4.25 18.68 -27.64
C GLY A 323 -3.88 19.28 -26.29
N ALA A 324 -4.07 18.59 -25.15
CA ALA A 324 -3.79 19.12 -23.81
C ALA A 324 -2.37 18.82 -23.28
N TYR A 325 -1.57 18.05 -24.02
CA TYR A 325 -0.24 17.58 -23.60
C TYR A 325 0.73 18.68 -23.19
N ILE A 326 0.79 19.76 -23.98
CA ILE A 326 1.67 20.90 -23.69
C ILE A 326 1.27 21.53 -22.35
N GLY A 327 -0.04 21.66 -22.10
CA GLY A 327 -0.55 22.18 -20.84
C GLY A 327 -0.24 21.27 -19.65
N VAL A 328 -0.43 19.96 -19.80
CA VAL A 328 -0.16 18.97 -18.75
C VAL A 328 1.33 18.91 -18.43
N ILE A 329 2.20 18.75 -19.43
CA ILE A 329 3.65 18.69 -19.21
C ILE A 329 4.15 20.02 -18.65
N GLY A 330 3.70 21.14 -19.23
CA GLY A 330 4.07 22.48 -18.79
C GLY A 330 3.70 22.73 -17.33
N GLY A 331 2.48 22.37 -16.91
CA GLY A 331 2.06 22.57 -15.52
C GLY A 331 2.77 21.66 -14.52
N VAL A 332 3.10 20.42 -14.90
CA VAL A 332 3.93 19.53 -14.06
C VAL A 332 5.35 20.12 -13.90
N LEU A 333 5.96 20.61 -14.99
CA LEU A 333 7.29 21.21 -14.97
C LEU A 333 7.33 22.51 -14.16
N VAL A 334 6.35 23.40 -14.34
CA VAL A 334 6.24 24.64 -13.57
C VAL A 334 6.05 24.35 -12.08
N ALA A 335 5.16 23.42 -11.74
CA ALA A 335 4.97 23.00 -10.34
C ALA A 335 6.25 22.45 -9.72
N THR A 336 6.99 21.63 -10.47
CA THR A 336 8.28 21.07 -10.07
C THR A 336 9.30 22.18 -9.81
N LEU A 337 9.45 23.11 -10.77
CA LEU A 337 10.40 24.19 -10.70
C LEU A 337 10.11 25.12 -9.52
N VAL A 338 8.86 25.55 -9.36
CA VAL A 338 8.46 26.46 -8.27
C VAL A 338 8.64 25.77 -6.91
N SER A 339 8.18 24.52 -6.77
CA SER A 339 8.37 23.77 -5.53
C SER A 339 9.86 23.61 -5.20
N PHE A 340 10.70 23.26 -6.18
CA PHE A 340 12.15 23.16 -6.01
C PHE A 340 12.77 24.49 -5.57
N LEU A 341 12.43 25.60 -6.24
CA LEU A 341 13.00 26.92 -5.94
C LEU A 341 12.62 27.44 -4.55
N VAL A 342 11.43 27.08 -4.05
CA VAL A 342 11.00 27.43 -2.68
C VAL A 342 11.63 26.48 -1.66
N ALA A 343 11.72 25.19 -1.95
CA ALA A 343 12.30 24.19 -1.03
C ALA A 343 13.82 24.32 -0.89
N ALA A 344 14.53 24.65 -1.97
CA ALA A 344 16.00 24.76 -1.98
C ALA A 344 16.57 25.68 -0.89
N PRO A 345 16.12 26.95 -0.72
CA PRO A 345 16.60 27.80 0.36
C PRO A 345 16.17 27.29 1.75
N ILE A 346 14.96 26.75 1.89
CA ILE A 346 14.46 26.19 3.17
C ILE A 346 15.37 25.05 3.65
N ILE A 347 15.74 24.14 2.76
CA ILE A 347 16.63 23.00 3.07
C ILE A 347 18.07 23.48 3.27
N LYS A 348 18.57 24.39 2.43
CA LYS A 348 19.98 24.83 2.45
C LYS A 348 20.33 25.68 3.69
N MET A 349 19.38 26.49 4.19
CA MET A 349 19.61 27.39 5.31
C MET A 349 19.59 26.67 6.67
N ASP A 350 19.05 25.47 6.71
CA ASP A 350 18.90 24.71 7.95
C ASP A 350 20.06 23.72 8.11
N ARG A 351 21.11 24.12 8.84
CA ARG A 351 22.38 23.39 8.88
C ARG A 351 22.46 22.31 9.98
N GLU A 352 21.50 22.22 10.90
CA GLU A 352 21.66 21.46 12.16
C GLU A 352 20.66 20.30 12.40
N GLN A 353 19.56 20.14 11.65
CA GLN A 353 18.45 19.24 12.04
C GLN A 353 18.11 18.04 11.12
N ASP A 354 18.87 17.76 10.06
CA ASP A 354 18.40 16.83 9.02
C ASP A 354 18.62 15.32 9.30
N GLN A 355 19.52 14.94 10.21
CA GLN A 355 19.86 13.52 10.43
C GLN A 355 18.88 12.80 11.36
N ASP A 356 18.47 13.42 12.46
CA ASP A 356 17.61 12.78 13.47
C ASP A 356 16.10 12.85 13.13
N ASN A 357 15.67 13.85 12.34
CA ASN A 357 14.25 14.15 12.15
C ASN A 357 13.58 13.34 11.00
N PHE A 358 14.36 12.74 10.09
CA PHE A 358 13.80 12.02 8.93
C PHE A 358 13.22 10.66 9.32
N GLU A 359 13.88 9.91 10.19
CA GLU A 359 13.39 8.61 10.67
C GLU A 359 12.12 8.78 11.51
N GLU A 360 12.09 9.80 12.37
CA GLU A 360 10.90 10.20 13.13
C GLU A 360 9.75 10.62 12.21
N SER A 361 10.03 11.44 11.19
CA SER A 361 9.03 11.86 10.20
C SER A 361 8.50 10.70 9.36
N GLN A 362 9.35 9.72 9.02
CA GLN A 362 8.91 8.50 8.35
C GLN A 362 8.02 7.65 9.26
N ALA A 363 8.36 7.51 10.54
CA ALA A 363 7.54 6.79 11.52
C ALA A 363 6.18 7.48 11.71
N ALA A 364 6.17 8.81 11.91
CA ALA A 364 4.95 9.60 12.05
C ALA A 364 4.05 9.53 10.80
N ALA A 365 4.66 9.56 9.60
CA ALA A 365 3.93 9.39 8.34
C ALA A 365 3.32 7.99 8.20
N LYS A 366 4.00 6.93 8.66
CA LYS A 366 3.44 5.56 8.67
C LYS A 366 2.22 5.47 9.59
N VAL A 367 2.32 5.97 10.82
CA VAL A 367 1.21 5.98 11.79
C VAL A 367 0.02 6.79 11.26
N ALA A 368 0.26 8.01 10.77
CA ALA A 368 -0.81 8.86 10.23
C ALA A 368 -1.49 8.26 8.99
N LYS A 369 -0.74 7.49 8.18
CA LYS A 369 -1.28 6.75 7.04
C LYS A 369 -2.13 5.55 7.48
N ALA A 370 -1.73 4.83 8.53
CA ALA A 370 -2.50 3.74 9.12
C ALA A 370 -3.83 4.26 9.71
N ASP A 371 -3.76 5.34 10.50
CA ASP A 371 -4.93 6.02 11.07
C ASP A 371 -5.92 6.48 9.98
N SER A 372 -5.41 7.10 8.91
CA SER A 372 -6.25 7.61 7.81
C SER A 372 -6.90 6.49 6.98
N LYS A 373 -6.37 5.27 7.06
CA LYS A 373 -6.98 4.07 6.48
C LYS A 373 -7.95 3.37 7.44
N GLY A 374 -8.21 3.95 8.62
CA GLY A 374 -9.09 3.36 9.64
C GLY A 374 -8.45 2.18 10.38
N GLN A 375 -7.13 2.00 10.26
CA GLN A 375 -6.37 1.02 11.02
C GLN A 375 -5.94 1.67 12.34
N SER A 376 -6.88 1.80 13.28
CA SER A 376 -6.53 2.27 14.61
C SER A 376 -5.84 1.15 15.39
N THR A 377 -4.54 1.31 15.63
CA THR A 377 -3.87 0.69 16.78
C THR A 377 -3.87 1.70 17.93
N LYS A 378 -4.76 1.50 18.90
CA LYS A 378 -4.39 1.86 20.28
C LYS A 378 -3.40 0.79 20.72
N ASP A 379 -2.30 1.25 21.27
CA ASP A 379 -1.16 0.50 21.81
C ASP A 379 -0.09 0.16 20.77
N THR A 380 1.01 0.91 20.83
CA THR A 380 2.38 0.36 20.72
C THR A 380 3.33 1.39 21.32
N ASN A 381 3.85 1.07 22.50
CA ASN A 381 5.12 1.61 22.95
C ASN A 381 6.19 1.13 21.98
N ALA A 382 7.03 2.04 21.50
CA ALA A 382 8.24 1.71 20.77
C ALA A 382 9.16 0.89 21.68
N GLY A 383 9.36 -0.38 21.32
CA GLY A 383 10.28 -1.31 21.97
C GLY A 383 10.84 -2.27 20.94
N SER A 384 12.17 -2.32 20.88
CA SER A 384 13.05 -3.25 20.17
C SER A 384 12.42 -4.51 19.55
N ALA A 385 12.69 -4.72 18.26
CA ALA A 385 12.26 -5.89 17.49
C ALA A 385 12.67 -7.22 18.15
N SER A 386 11.67 -7.99 18.57
CA SER A 386 11.77 -9.42 18.88
C SER A 386 10.58 -10.16 18.28
N VAL A 387 10.80 -11.41 17.86
CA VAL A 387 9.77 -12.27 17.27
C VAL A 387 8.75 -12.62 18.36
N GLU A 388 7.52 -12.14 18.26
CA GLU A 388 6.40 -12.66 19.07
C GLU A 388 5.55 -13.60 18.23
N GLY A 389 5.74 -14.91 18.45
CA GLY A 389 4.97 -16.00 17.86
C GLY A 389 5.81 -17.27 17.73
N GLU A 390 5.33 -18.39 18.29
CA GLU A 390 5.84 -19.72 17.98
C GLU A 390 5.65 -20.00 16.49
N ILE A 391 6.74 -20.26 15.77
CA ILE A 391 6.70 -20.71 14.37
C ILE A 391 6.55 -22.23 14.42
N PRO A 392 5.41 -22.80 13.99
CA PRO A 392 5.22 -24.25 13.98
C PRO A 392 6.10 -24.92 12.91
N ALA A 393 6.33 -26.22 13.06
CA ALA A 393 7.14 -27.03 12.17
C ALA A 393 6.62 -27.01 10.72
N THR A 394 7.52 -27.17 9.73
CA THR A 394 7.20 -27.20 8.29
C THR A 394 6.12 -28.22 7.92
N GLU A 395 6.05 -29.34 8.64
CA GLU A 395 5.16 -30.48 8.33
C GLU A 395 3.68 -30.16 8.58
N ASP A 396 3.40 -29.13 9.39
CA ASP A 396 2.05 -28.66 9.65
C ASP A 396 1.61 -27.56 8.66
N ILE A 397 2.49 -26.95 7.87
CA ILE A 397 2.18 -25.76 7.06
C ILE A 397 2.06 -26.12 5.55
N ASN A 398 0.83 -26.24 5.08
CA ASN A 398 0.50 -26.52 3.67
C ASN A 398 0.55 -25.28 2.76
N SER A 399 0.38 -24.08 3.32
CA SER A 399 0.43 -22.84 2.54
C SER A 399 0.78 -21.62 3.38
N ILE A 400 1.39 -20.63 2.74
CA ILE A 400 1.71 -19.32 3.34
C ILE A 400 0.85 -18.25 2.69
N ILE A 401 0.18 -17.44 3.50
CA ILE A 401 -0.67 -16.35 3.04
C ILE A 401 -0.16 -15.03 3.61
N PHE A 402 0.20 -14.11 2.72
CA PHE A 402 0.47 -12.73 3.08
C PHE A 402 -0.83 -11.95 3.18
N ALA A 403 -1.21 -11.54 4.38
CA ALA A 403 -2.45 -10.81 4.60
C ALA A 403 -2.20 -9.33 4.89
N CYS A 404 -2.93 -8.46 4.19
CA CYS A 404 -3.03 -7.04 4.53
C CYS A 404 -4.50 -6.62 4.41
N ASP A 405 -4.83 -5.39 4.81
CA ASP A 405 -6.24 -4.96 4.87
C ASP A 405 -6.99 -5.05 3.53
N ALA A 406 -6.34 -4.63 2.44
CA ALA A 406 -6.93 -4.67 1.09
C ALA A 406 -6.55 -5.94 0.30
N GLY A 407 -5.55 -6.69 0.74
CA GLY A 407 -5.01 -7.84 0.02
C GLY A 407 -4.21 -7.50 -1.25
N MET A 408 -3.84 -6.24 -1.45
CA MET A 408 -3.08 -5.76 -2.61
C MET A 408 -1.92 -4.85 -2.18
N GLY A 409 -0.87 -4.73 -2.99
CA GLY A 409 0.28 -3.86 -2.74
C GLY A 409 1.46 -4.56 -2.06
N SER A 410 1.85 -4.10 -0.87
CA SER A 410 3.05 -4.57 -0.16
C SER A 410 3.01 -6.07 0.20
N SER A 411 1.83 -6.61 0.54
CA SER A 411 1.65 -8.05 0.78
C SER A 411 1.84 -8.90 -0.48
N ALA A 412 1.43 -8.39 -1.65
CA ALA A 412 1.65 -9.07 -2.93
C ALA A 412 3.14 -9.08 -3.32
N MET A 413 3.87 -7.99 -3.01
CA MET A 413 5.32 -7.93 -3.20
C MET A 413 6.07 -8.86 -2.26
N GLY A 414 5.69 -8.90 -0.97
CA GLY A 414 6.25 -9.83 0.02
C GLY A 414 6.03 -11.29 -0.37
N ALA A 415 4.80 -11.66 -0.77
CA ALA A 415 4.48 -12.99 -1.28
C ALA A 415 5.32 -13.37 -2.50
N SER A 416 5.55 -12.42 -3.42
CA SER A 416 6.37 -12.64 -4.62
C SER A 416 7.85 -12.85 -4.27
N LEU A 417 8.36 -12.10 -3.28
CA LEU A 417 9.75 -12.19 -2.82
C LEU A 417 9.99 -13.54 -2.11
N LEU A 418 9.13 -13.92 -1.17
CA LEU A 418 9.22 -15.21 -0.48
C LEU A 418 9.07 -16.37 -1.47
N ARG A 419 8.13 -16.30 -2.42
CA ARG A 419 7.96 -17.33 -3.47
C ARG A 419 9.22 -17.52 -4.30
N LYS A 420 9.90 -16.42 -4.67
CA LYS A 420 11.16 -16.48 -5.42
C LYS A 420 12.29 -17.10 -4.59
N LYS A 421 12.35 -16.82 -3.28
CA LYS A 421 13.33 -17.40 -2.35
C LYS A 421 13.05 -18.89 -2.10
N ALA A 422 11.81 -19.25 -1.80
CA ALA A 422 11.37 -20.63 -1.60
C ALA A 422 11.69 -21.51 -2.83
N LYS A 423 11.42 -21.01 -4.04
CA LYS A 423 11.75 -21.72 -5.28
C LYS A 423 13.26 -21.89 -5.52
N LYS A 424 14.09 -20.91 -5.12
CA LYS A 424 15.56 -21.03 -5.18
C LYS A 424 16.11 -22.09 -4.23
N LEU A 425 15.42 -22.31 -3.11
CA LEU A 425 15.77 -23.29 -2.09
C LEU A 425 15.07 -24.65 -2.30
N GLY A 426 14.34 -24.83 -3.41
CA GLY A 426 13.72 -26.10 -3.77
C GLY A 426 12.38 -26.42 -3.11
N TYR A 427 11.74 -25.49 -2.40
CA TYR A 427 10.41 -25.73 -1.82
C TYR A 427 9.29 -25.54 -2.84
N ASP A 428 8.38 -26.51 -2.92
CA ASP A 428 7.15 -26.43 -3.71
C ASP A 428 5.95 -26.25 -2.77
N MET A 429 5.73 -25.01 -2.32
CA MET A 429 4.64 -24.65 -1.39
C MET A 429 3.79 -23.49 -1.92
N SER A 430 2.49 -23.49 -1.63
CA SER A 430 1.58 -22.44 -2.08
C SER A 430 1.78 -21.16 -1.27
N ILE A 431 2.32 -20.12 -1.91
CA ILE A 431 2.56 -18.79 -1.31
C ILE A 431 1.68 -17.77 -2.02
N THR A 432 0.67 -17.22 -1.34
CA THR A 432 -0.32 -16.29 -1.91
C THR A 432 -0.49 -15.04 -1.06
N ASN A 433 -1.31 -14.10 -1.51
CA ASN A 433 -1.70 -12.91 -0.75
C ASN A 433 -3.21 -12.73 -0.78
N THR A 434 -3.79 -12.22 0.31
CA THR A 434 -5.22 -11.93 0.39
C THR A 434 -5.53 -10.79 1.35
N ALA A 435 -6.77 -10.30 1.31
CA ALA A 435 -7.26 -9.33 2.27
C ALA A 435 -7.53 -10.02 3.61
N ILE A 436 -7.23 -9.37 4.74
CA ILE A 436 -7.52 -9.95 6.06
C ILE A 436 -9.00 -10.32 6.17
N SER A 437 -9.91 -9.51 5.63
CA SER A 437 -11.35 -9.81 5.60
C SER A 437 -11.75 -11.07 4.81
N LYS A 438 -10.85 -11.59 3.98
CA LYS A 438 -11.03 -12.79 3.16
C LYS A 438 -10.18 -13.97 3.63
N LEU A 439 -9.52 -13.86 4.79
CA LEU A 439 -8.82 -15.01 5.36
C LEU A 439 -9.83 -16.08 5.79
N GLU A 440 -9.60 -17.29 5.33
CA GLU A 440 -10.33 -18.49 5.74
C GLU A 440 -9.71 -19.04 7.01
N ASN A 441 -10.55 -19.44 7.97
CA ASN A 441 -10.09 -19.99 9.24
C ASN A 441 -9.80 -21.49 9.10
N GLN A 442 -8.55 -21.83 8.76
CA GLN A 442 -8.13 -23.22 8.55
C GLN A 442 -6.76 -23.48 9.18
N ALA A 443 -6.58 -24.72 9.66
CA ALA A 443 -5.32 -25.19 10.21
C ALA A 443 -4.28 -25.45 9.09
N GLY A 444 -3.02 -25.38 9.45
CA GLY A 444 -1.89 -25.62 8.54
C GLY A 444 -1.66 -24.54 7.50
N VAL A 445 -2.00 -23.30 7.84
CA VAL A 445 -1.71 -22.11 7.06
C VAL A 445 -0.90 -21.13 7.90
N LEU A 446 0.20 -20.64 7.35
CA LEU A 446 0.99 -19.58 7.96
C LEU A 446 0.56 -18.23 7.39
N VAL A 447 -0.02 -17.39 8.23
CA VAL A 447 -0.42 -16.04 7.88
C VAL A 447 0.68 -15.05 8.28
N ILE A 448 1.25 -14.39 7.27
CA ILE A 448 2.26 -13.34 7.47
C ILE A 448 1.58 -11.98 7.34
N THR A 449 1.68 -11.18 8.38
CA THR A 449 1.06 -9.84 8.45
C THR A 449 2.05 -8.81 8.95
N GLN A 450 1.76 -7.53 8.70
CA GLN A 450 2.43 -6.47 9.44
C GLN A 450 2.05 -6.55 10.92
N GLU A 451 2.96 -6.13 11.79
CA GLU A 451 2.78 -6.17 13.26
C GLU A 451 1.44 -5.54 13.68
N GLU A 452 1.14 -4.35 13.15
CA GLU A 452 -0.11 -3.59 13.37
C GLU A 452 -1.39 -4.34 12.95
N LEU A 453 -1.27 -5.34 12.07
CA LEU A 453 -2.38 -6.10 11.49
C LEU A 453 -2.52 -7.52 12.05
N THR A 454 -1.54 -7.97 12.84
CA THR A 454 -1.42 -9.35 13.30
C THR A 454 -2.59 -9.76 14.20
N ASP A 455 -2.98 -8.90 15.15
CA ASP A 455 -4.11 -9.19 16.05
C ASP A 455 -5.46 -9.26 15.34
N ARG A 456 -5.61 -8.53 14.23
CA ARG A 456 -6.81 -8.60 13.40
C ARG A 456 -6.85 -9.91 12.61
N ALA A 457 -5.71 -10.34 12.08
CA ALA A 457 -5.61 -11.63 11.39
C ALA A 457 -5.83 -12.81 12.34
N LYS A 458 -5.27 -12.77 13.55
CA LYS A 458 -5.52 -13.76 14.62
C LYS A 458 -7.01 -13.89 14.95
N ARG A 459 -7.74 -12.77 15.02
CA ARG A 459 -9.20 -12.78 15.25
C ARG A 459 -9.99 -13.37 14.07
N GLN A 460 -9.53 -13.16 12.85
CA GLN A 460 -10.21 -13.64 11.65
C GLN A 460 -9.96 -15.14 11.39
N ALA A 461 -8.70 -15.58 11.51
CA ALA A 461 -8.27 -16.95 11.27
C ALA A 461 -7.50 -17.49 12.49
N PRO A 462 -8.19 -17.75 13.61
CA PRO A 462 -7.54 -18.21 14.85
C PRO A 462 -6.88 -19.59 14.76
N LEU A 463 -7.28 -20.43 13.81
CA LEU A 463 -6.70 -21.76 13.59
C LEU A 463 -5.42 -21.74 12.75
N ALA A 464 -5.14 -20.60 12.09
CA ALA A 464 -3.91 -20.43 11.32
C ALA A 464 -2.75 -20.01 12.25
N SER A 465 -1.53 -20.30 11.85
CA SER A 465 -0.32 -19.82 12.52
C SER A 465 -0.02 -18.39 12.06
N HIS A 466 0.44 -17.50 12.94
CA HIS A 466 0.62 -16.09 12.61
C HIS A 466 2.04 -15.63 12.87
N VAL A 467 2.63 -14.94 11.89
CA VAL A 467 3.94 -14.29 12.01
C VAL A 467 3.82 -12.82 11.65
N SER A 468 4.35 -11.97 12.52
CA SER A 468 4.44 -10.53 12.29
C SER A 468 5.77 -10.16 11.61
N VAL A 469 5.71 -9.18 10.71
CA VAL A 469 6.89 -8.54 10.11
C VAL A 469 6.74 -7.02 10.18
N GLY A 470 7.85 -6.30 10.36
CA GLY A 470 7.82 -4.83 10.32
C GLY A 470 7.59 -4.28 8.90
N ASN A 471 8.19 -4.91 7.88
CA ASN A 471 8.03 -4.52 6.48
C ASN A 471 7.99 -5.74 5.57
N PHE A 472 7.04 -5.76 4.62
CA PHE A 472 6.92 -6.84 3.64
C PHE A 472 8.05 -6.90 2.59
N LEU A 473 8.91 -5.89 2.55
CA LEU A 473 10.06 -5.84 1.65
C LEU A 473 11.37 -6.22 2.34
N ASP A 474 11.32 -6.56 3.63
CA ASP A 474 12.49 -6.98 4.38
C ASP A 474 12.87 -8.42 4.02
N GLY A 475 13.79 -8.54 3.07
CA GLY A 475 14.24 -9.82 2.53
C GLY A 475 14.88 -10.71 3.59
N ASP A 476 15.67 -10.16 4.50
CA ASP A 476 16.47 -10.91 5.47
C ASP A 476 15.56 -11.65 6.47
N ARG A 477 14.41 -11.06 6.78
CA ARG A 477 13.40 -11.65 7.67
C ARG A 477 12.77 -12.92 7.10
N TYR A 478 12.69 -13.04 5.78
CA TYR A 478 12.14 -14.23 5.12
C TYR A 478 13.09 -15.42 5.14
N ASP A 479 14.41 -15.17 5.17
CA ASP A 479 15.40 -16.23 5.29
C ASP A 479 15.33 -16.86 6.70
N GLU A 480 15.08 -16.06 7.73
CA GLU A 480 14.87 -16.55 9.11
C GLU A 480 13.59 -17.39 9.24
N ILE A 481 12.48 -16.97 8.63
CA ILE A 481 11.21 -17.71 8.66
C ILE A 481 11.39 -19.08 8.00
N LEU A 482 12.01 -19.13 6.81
CA LEU A 482 12.27 -20.39 6.12
C LEU A 482 13.23 -21.29 6.91
N GLY A 483 14.27 -20.72 7.53
CA GLY A 483 15.21 -21.46 8.37
C GLY A 483 14.59 -22.04 9.64
N LYS A 484 13.73 -21.29 10.33
CA LYS A 484 13.02 -21.75 11.54
C LYS A 484 11.99 -22.83 11.25
N MET A 485 11.28 -22.75 10.12
CA MET A 485 10.35 -23.79 9.71
C MET A 485 11.08 -25.14 9.54
N GLN A 486 12.32 -25.14 9.04
CA GLN A 486 13.15 -26.35 8.91
C GLN A 486 13.74 -26.87 10.22
N ALA A 487 14.30 -26.01 11.08
CA ALA A 487 14.92 -26.46 12.33
C ALA A 487 13.92 -27.22 13.23
N ALA A 488 12.64 -26.83 13.20
CA ALA A 488 11.56 -27.49 13.94
C ALA A 488 11.16 -28.87 13.36
N SER A 489 11.52 -29.20 12.11
CA SER A 489 11.33 -30.55 11.55
C SER A 489 12.52 -31.49 11.82
N GLU A 490 13.69 -30.95 12.18
CA GLU A 490 14.89 -31.73 12.52
C GLU A 490 14.93 -32.15 14.01
N GLU A 491 14.26 -31.44 14.91
CA GLU A 491 14.24 -31.74 16.36
C GLU A 491 13.47 -33.03 16.74
N GLU A 492 12.55 -33.53 15.90
CA GLU A 492 11.83 -34.78 16.18
C GLU A 492 12.60 -36.06 15.78
N ALA A 493 13.75 -35.93 15.11
CA ALA A 493 14.45 -37.05 14.50
C ALA A 493 15.91 -37.23 14.99
N SER A 494 16.18 -37.24 16.31
CA SER A 494 17.39 -37.90 16.85
C SER A 494 17.34 -38.14 18.37
N PRO A 495 17.69 -39.35 18.85
CA PRO A 495 17.72 -39.69 20.28
C PRO A 495 18.99 -39.19 20.99
N VAL A 496 18.82 -38.82 22.26
CA VAL A 496 19.83 -38.29 23.19
C VAL A 496 20.90 -39.33 23.57
N ALA A 497 22.18 -38.95 23.53
CA ALA A 497 23.30 -39.58 24.26
C ALA A 497 24.48 -38.58 24.44
N PRO A 498 25.45 -38.78 25.37
CA PRO A 498 25.73 -37.84 26.45
C PRO A 498 27.04 -37.04 26.32
N THR A 499 27.12 -36.00 27.15
CA THR A 499 28.21 -35.02 27.33
C THR A 499 29.44 -35.54 28.10
N SER A 500 30.65 -35.21 27.63
CA SER A 500 31.88 -34.98 28.44
C SER A 500 33.09 -34.54 27.58
N PRO A 501 34.21 -34.00 28.14
CA PRO A 501 34.52 -32.57 28.05
C PRO A 501 35.84 -32.19 27.35
N ALA A 502 35.86 -30.94 26.86
CA ALA A 502 36.95 -29.97 26.69
C ALA A 502 38.36 -30.42 26.22
N ALA A 503 38.86 -29.75 25.17
CA ALA A 503 40.26 -29.37 25.08
C ALA A 503 40.40 -27.96 24.46
N THR A 504 41.03 -27.07 25.21
CA THR A 504 41.41 -25.71 24.81
C THR A 504 42.83 -25.77 24.27
N THR A 505 43.06 -25.36 23.02
CA THR A 505 44.39 -24.99 22.55
C THR A 505 44.28 -23.63 21.88
N THR A 506 44.83 -22.64 22.59
CA THR A 506 45.22 -21.33 22.09
C THR A 506 46.38 -21.50 21.12
N ASP A 507 46.22 -21.08 19.87
CA ASP A 507 47.32 -20.56 19.07
C ASP A 507 46.83 -19.29 18.36
N ASP A 508 47.60 -18.22 18.56
CA ASP A 508 47.44 -16.91 17.97
C ASP A 508 47.81 -16.90 16.48
N VAL A 509 47.35 -15.84 15.81
CA VAL A 509 47.68 -15.34 14.46
C VAL A 509 46.71 -15.78 13.35
N HIS A 510 45.80 -14.86 12.97
CA HIS A 510 45.86 -14.25 11.64
C HIS A 510 45.08 -12.93 11.56
N VAL A 511 45.74 -11.91 11.00
CA VAL A 511 45.24 -10.57 10.69
C VAL A 511 44.92 -10.50 9.19
N ASP A 512 43.86 -9.74 8.83
CA ASP A 512 43.36 -9.40 7.48
C ASP A 512 42.32 -10.37 6.87
N VAL A 513 41.28 -10.71 7.64
CA VAL A 513 40.07 -11.38 7.11
C VAL A 513 39.23 -10.37 6.34
N GLN A 514 38.82 -10.69 5.11
CA GLN A 514 37.93 -9.84 4.29
C GLN A 514 36.59 -10.53 3.97
N LEU A 515 36.56 -11.86 4.06
CA LEU A 515 35.41 -12.69 3.74
C LEU A 515 35.24 -13.79 4.79
N ILE A 516 34.00 -13.99 5.24
CA ILE A 516 33.62 -15.09 6.13
C ILE A 516 32.68 -16.03 5.38
N GLN A 517 33.03 -17.31 5.31
CA GLN A 517 32.22 -18.34 4.67
C GLN A 517 31.77 -19.40 5.66
N VAL A 518 30.50 -19.81 5.58
CA VAL A 518 29.96 -20.94 6.33
C VAL A 518 29.57 -22.04 5.34
N PRO A 519 30.31 -23.16 5.27
CA PRO A 519 30.07 -24.19 4.28
C PRO A 519 28.82 -25.00 4.58
N PHE A 520 28.16 -25.50 3.53
CA PHE A 520 27.10 -26.49 3.63
C PHE A 520 27.17 -27.57 2.55
N HIS A 521 26.58 -28.73 2.83
CA HIS A 521 26.31 -29.75 1.81
C HIS A 521 25.06 -29.36 1.02
N GLU A 522 25.02 -29.63 -0.31
CA GLU A 522 23.94 -29.18 -1.20
C GLU A 522 22.52 -29.56 -0.70
N ASP A 523 22.41 -30.63 0.10
CA ASP A 523 21.15 -31.13 0.65
C ASP A 523 20.78 -30.56 2.05
N LYS A 524 21.66 -29.78 2.71
CA LYS A 524 21.49 -29.31 4.11
C LYS A 524 22.06 -27.89 4.40
N PRO A 525 21.49 -26.81 3.84
CA PRO A 525 22.01 -25.44 4.02
C PRO A 525 21.58 -24.72 5.32
N SER A 526 20.61 -25.26 6.04
CA SER A 526 19.84 -24.58 7.11
C SER A 526 20.71 -23.98 8.22
N ALA A 527 21.61 -24.76 8.81
CA ALA A 527 22.47 -24.32 9.92
C ALA A 527 23.49 -23.25 9.47
N SER A 528 24.09 -23.44 8.30
CA SER A 528 25.10 -22.53 7.75
C SER A 528 24.51 -21.20 7.31
N VAL A 529 23.30 -21.20 6.74
CA VAL A 529 22.58 -19.98 6.37
C VAL A 529 22.17 -19.17 7.62
N MET A 530 21.68 -19.84 8.66
CA MET A 530 21.37 -19.18 9.93
C MET A 530 22.61 -18.58 10.59
N ALA A 531 23.71 -19.34 10.63
CA ALA A 531 25.00 -18.87 11.14
C ALA A 531 25.47 -17.61 10.39
N ALA A 532 25.47 -17.66 9.06
CA ALA A 532 25.89 -16.53 8.22
C ALA A 532 25.00 -15.29 8.42
N SER A 533 23.69 -15.47 8.57
CA SER A 533 22.75 -14.37 8.84
C SER A 533 22.98 -13.74 10.22
N ASN A 534 23.13 -14.56 11.25
CA ASN A 534 23.39 -14.09 12.61
C ASN A 534 24.72 -13.33 12.72
N LEU A 535 25.79 -13.86 12.12
CA LEU A 535 27.08 -13.18 12.04
C LEU A 535 26.99 -11.85 11.30
N ARG A 536 26.28 -11.80 10.17
CA ARG A 536 26.09 -10.57 9.40
C ARG A 536 25.37 -9.51 10.23
N ASN A 537 24.35 -9.89 10.98
CA ASN A 537 23.59 -8.98 11.83
C ASN A 537 24.44 -8.43 12.98
N GLU A 538 25.26 -9.26 13.62
CA GLU A 538 26.15 -8.81 14.70
C GLU A 538 27.30 -7.94 14.18
N LEU A 539 27.90 -8.27 13.04
CA LEU A 539 28.93 -7.44 12.39
C LEU A 539 28.38 -6.07 11.97
N LYS A 540 27.13 -6.03 11.50
CA LYS A 540 26.44 -4.78 11.15
C LYS A 540 26.16 -3.92 12.39
N LYS A 541 25.81 -4.53 13.54
CA LYS A 541 25.69 -3.82 14.82
C LYS A 541 27.03 -3.27 15.31
N ALA A 542 28.12 -3.99 15.05
CA ALA A 542 29.48 -3.57 15.39
C ALA A 542 30.08 -2.55 14.40
N GLY A 543 29.40 -2.24 13.28
CA GLY A 543 29.86 -1.28 12.28
C GLY A 543 30.92 -1.80 11.31
N SER A 544 31.08 -3.13 11.19
CA SER A 544 32.05 -3.77 10.29
C SER A 544 31.48 -3.98 8.87
N ASN A 545 32.34 -3.85 7.85
CA ASN A 545 32.00 -4.03 6.42
C ASN A 545 32.34 -5.44 5.89
N LEU A 546 32.58 -6.41 6.77
CA LEU A 546 32.93 -7.77 6.40
C LEU A 546 31.78 -8.49 5.69
N VAL A 547 32.11 -9.20 4.62
CA VAL A 547 31.15 -9.99 3.86
C VAL A 547 31.00 -11.36 4.50
N VAL A 548 29.77 -11.78 4.79
CA VAL A 548 29.46 -13.10 5.36
C VAL A 548 28.49 -13.85 4.45
N GLU A 549 28.88 -15.03 4.00
CA GLU A 549 28.11 -15.85 3.06
C GLU A 549 28.04 -17.32 3.52
N ALA A 550 26.89 -17.95 3.29
CA ALA A 550 26.78 -19.40 3.36
C ALA A 550 26.98 -19.95 1.95
N VAL A 551 27.90 -20.91 1.77
CA VAL A 551 28.25 -21.43 0.44
C VAL A 551 28.33 -22.96 0.43
N PRO A 552 28.03 -23.63 -0.70
CA PRO A 552 28.32 -25.05 -0.85
C PRO A 552 29.83 -25.31 -0.72
N PHE A 553 30.23 -26.50 -0.23
CA PHE A 553 31.65 -26.87 -0.15
C PHE A 553 32.43 -26.64 -1.45
N ALA A 554 31.84 -26.95 -2.61
CA ALA A 554 32.45 -26.76 -3.92
C ALA A 554 32.77 -25.28 -4.28
N GLN A 555 32.23 -24.33 -3.53
CA GLN A 555 32.37 -22.88 -3.75
C GLN A 555 33.20 -22.19 -2.65
N LEU A 556 33.85 -22.96 -1.77
CA LEU A 556 34.76 -22.41 -0.77
C LEU A 556 35.96 -21.72 -1.42
N GLN A 557 36.27 -20.53 -0.93
CA GLN A 557 37.44 -19.78 -1.39
C GLN A 557 38.69 -20.22 -0.63
N ASN A 558 39.66 -20.75 -1.37
CA ASN A 558 40.95 -21.16 -0.82
C ASN A 558 41.95 -19.98 -0.85
N ASN A 559 41.86 -19.06 0.11
CA ASN A 559 42.83 -17.98 0.26
C ASN A 559 42.99 -17.56 1.74
N PRO A 560 44.15 -16.99 2.13
CA PRO A 560 44.44 -16.66 3.52
C PRO A 560 43.64 -15.47 4.07
N GLN A 561 42.86 -14.76 3.25
CA GLN A 561 41.96 -13.66 3.68
C GLN A 561 40.51 -14.15 3.92
N THR A 562 40.25 -15.45 3.76
CA THR A 562 38.94 -16.07 3.99
C THR A 562 38.94 -16.82 5.31
N LEU A 563 37.98 -16.49 6.18
CA LEU A 563 37.69 -17.22 7.41
C LEU A 563 36.51 -18.16 7.18
N ILE A 564 36.73 -19.46 7.33
CA ILE A 564 35.71 -20.49 7.20
C ILE A 564 35.28 -20.93 8.59
N ILE A 565 33.99 -20.74 8.91
CA ILE A 565 33.41 -21.17 10.18
C ILE A 565 32.81 -22.55 9.98
N VAL A 566 33.28 -23.53 10.75
CA VAL A 566 32.94 -24.94 10.63
C VAL A 566 32.51 -25.51 11.98
N ASP A 567 31.74 -26.59 11.95
CA ASP A 567 31.49 -27.46 13.10
C ASP A 567 32.26 -28.78 12.97
N ALA A 568 32.11 -29.66 13.96
CA ALA A 568 32.79 -30.95 14.01
C ALA A 568 32.53 -31.83 12.77
N ASP A 569 31.37 -31.68 12.12
CA ASP A 569 30.98 -32.48 10.95
C ASP A 569 31.52 -31.88 9.65
N THR A 570 31.71 -30.56 9.59
CA THR A 570 32.10 -29.82 8.39
C THR A 570 33.59 -29.44 8.32
N VAL A 571 34.32 -29.54 9.44
CA VAL A 571 35.75 -29.15 9.53
C VAL A 571 36.67 -29.95 8.60
N HIS A 572 36.51 -31.27 8.53
CA HIS A 572 37.36 -32.12 7.70
C HIS A 572 37.11 -31.91 6.20
N PRO A 573 35.85 -31.96 5.70
CA PRO A 573 35.56 -31.67 4.29
C PRO A 573 35.97 -30.26 3.87
N ALA A 574 35.82 -29.26 4.74
CA ALA A 574 36.20 -27.88 4.40
C ALA A 574 37.72 -27.72 4.24
N LYS A 575 38.52 -28.38 5.09
CA LYS A 575 39.99 -28.37 5.02
C LYS A 575 40.55 -29.07 3.79
N GLU A 576 39.83 -30.06 3.25
CA GLU A 576 40.21 -30.70 1.98
C GLU A 576 40.01 -29.78 0.78
N VAL A 577 38.97 -28.95 0.79
CA VAL A 577 38.62 -28.07 -0.33
C VAL A 577 39.36 -26.73 -0.29
N ALA A 578 39.60 -26.18 0.91
CA ALA A 578 40.22 -24.87 1.10
C ALA A 578 41.37 -24.91 2.13
N PRO A 579 42.48 -25.64 1.87
CA PRO A 579 43.57 -25.84 2.85
C PRO A 579 44.36 -24.58 3.22
N GLU A 580 44.31 -23.53 2.41
CA GLU A 580 45.01 -22.24 2.60
C GLU A 580 44.12 -21.17 3.29
N ALA A 581 42.85 -21.50 3.59
CA ALA A 581 41.95 -20.63 4.32
C ALA A 581 42.13 -20.74 5.85
N GLN A 582 41.63 -19.75 6.57
CA GLN A 582 41.59 -19.77 8.04
C GLN A 582 40.34 -20.51 8.51
N PHE A 583 40.43 -21.26 9.61
CA PHE A 583 39.31 -22.06 10.13
C PHE A 583 39.04 -21.73 11.59
N GLU A 584 37.78 -21.47 11.93
CA GLU A 584 37.32 -21.45 13.33
C GLU A 584 36.25 -22.53 13.52
N GLU A 585 36.48 -23.42 14.49
CA GLU A 585 35.55 -24.49 14.85
C GLU A 585 34.59 -24.01 15.94
N VAL A 586 33.28 -24.12 15.68
CA VAL A 586 32.21 -23.86 16.64
C VAL A 586 31.51 -25.17 16.98
N SER A 587 31.05 -25.34 18.22
CA SER A 587 30.46 -26.62 18.61
C SER A 587 29.12 -26.86 17.93
N LYS A 588 28.37 -25.80 17.62
CA LYS A 588 27.11 -25.84 16.86
C LYS A 588 26.86 -24.53 16.11
N LEU A 589 26.59 -24.62 14.81
CA LEU A 589 26.41 -23.45 13.93
C LEU A 589 25.20 -22.56 14.28
N TYR A 590 24.19 -23.05 15.01
CA TYR A 590 23.00 -22.26 15.34
C TYR A 590 23.08 -21.51 16.69
N GLU A 591 24.11 -21.73 17.52
CA GLU A 591 24.19 -21.11 18.84
C GLU A 591 24.79 -19.69 18.80
N GLN A 592 23.92 -18.68 18.90
CA GLN A 592 24.27 -17.27 18.77
C GLN A 592 25.36 -16.79 19.75
N ASN A 593 25.42 -17.35 20.96
CA ASN A 593 26.39 -16.96 22.00
C ASN A 593 27.85 -17.29 21.64
N GLN A 594 28.09 -18.19 20.69
CA GLN A 594 29.44 -18.62 20.31
C GLN A 594 30.14 -17.59 19.40
N TYR A 595 29.36 -16.79 18.67
CA TYR A 595 29.86 -15.78 17.72
C TYR A 595 30.34 -14.49 18.38
N ASN A 596 29.92 -14.23 19.62
CA ASN A 596 30.39 -13.07 20.40
C ASN A 596 31.90 -13.14 20.70
N LYS A 597 32.47 -14.36 20.82
CA LYS A 597 33.93 -14.54 20.98
C LYS A 597 34.69 -14.30 19.67
N LEU A 598 34.09 -14.64 18.53
CA LEU A 598 34.61 -14.41 17.19
C LEU A 598 34.66 -12.91 16.85
N LEU A 599 33.61 -12.16 17.19
CA LEU A 599 33.52 -10.71 16.97
C LEU A 599 34.60 -9.90 17.70
N ASN A 600 35.09 -10.40 18.84
CA ASN A 600 36.20 -9.78 19.58
C ASN A 600 37.59 -10.11 18.99
N LYS A 601 37.68 -11.08 18.08
CA LYS A 601 38.92 -11.46 17.39
C LYS A 601 39.06 -10.77 16.02
N VAL A 602 37.93 -10.34 15.44
CA VAL A 602 37.84 -9.82 14.06
C VAL A 602 37.70 -8.29 14.00
N ASN A 603 37.34 -7.65 15.12
CA ASN A 603 37.50 -6.22 15.38
C ASN A 603 38.85 -5.95 16.06
#